data_AF-A0A2N2IZJ3-F1
#
_entry.id   AF-A0A2N2IZJ3-F1
#
_cell.length_a   1.000
_cell.length_b   1.000
_cell.length_c   1.000
_cell.angle_alpha   90.00
_cell.angle_beta   90.00
_cell.angle_gamma   90.00
#
_symmetry.space_group_name_H-M   'P 1'
#
loop_
_entity.id
_entity.type
_entity.pdbx_description
1 polymer ?
#
loop_
_entity_poly.entity_id
_entity_poly.type
_entity_poly.pdbx_seq_one_letter_code
_entity_poly.pdbx_strand_id
1 'polypeptide(L)'
;MRIFGVVLLSSLIAALILYFYANQELGDSFYDAHITIRRVSDLLWPVVAAGSLVSLLSGMLLAVFLPQKIAGPIFRIEEDLKPIGKGDLTVKISLRAEDPLQDFAARINATIGDLRVRVLRIQDGYLGEDQEGAGAGEKRKRAAEELKSFKT
;
A
#
# COMPACT_ATOMS: atom_id res chain seq x y z
N MET A 1 0.21 3.52 14.00
CA MET A 1 0.68 3.37 15.40
C MET A 1 1.18 1.96 15.73
N ARG A 2 0.42 0.87 15.54
CA ARG A 2 0.83 -0.49 15.98
C ARG A 2 2.11 -1.06 15.33
N ILE A 3 2.28 -0.91 14.01
CA ILE A 3 3.51 -1.36 13.31
C ILE A 3 4.72 -0.50 13.72
N PHE A 4 4.52 0.82 13.81
CA PHE A 4 5.54 1.72 14.35
C PHE A 4 5.97 1.32 15.75
N GLY A 5 5.04 0.92 16.63
CA GLY A 5 5.35 0.40 17.96
C GLY A 5 6.18 -0.88 17.92
N VAL A 6 5.85 -1.81 17.02
CA VAL A 6 6.60 -3.06 16.86
C VAL A 6 8.01 -2.82 16.30
N VAL A 7 8.15 -1.92 15.33
CA VAL A 7 9.46 -1.54 14.75
C VAL A 7 10.30 -0.75 15.74
N LEU A 8 9.69 0.16 16.50
CA LEU A 8 10.38 0.88 17.58
C LEU A 8 10.81 -0.07 18.69
N LEU A 9 9.96 -1.03 19.08
CA LEU A 9 10.28 -2.00 20.11
C LEU A 9 11.41 -2.93 19.65
N SER A 10 11.38 -3.43 18.42
CA SER A 10 12.46 -4.28 17.89
C SER A 10 13.77 -3.50 17.74
N SER A 11 13.72 -2.24 17.29
CA SER A 11 14.90 -1.36 17.20
C SER A 11 15.47 -1.00 18.57
N LEU A 12 14.62 -0.79 19.58
CA LEU A 12 15.03 -0.51 20.96
C LEU A 12 15.67 -1.73 21.61
N ILE A 13 15.09 -2.93 21.40
CA ILE A 13 15.65 -4.19 21.88
C ILE A 13 17.01 -4.45 21.22
N ALA A 14 17.12 -4.24 19.90
CA ALA A 14 18.39 -4.35 19.20
C ALA A 14 19.46 -3.38 19.73
N ALA A 15 19.07 -2.12 19.97
CA ALA A 15 19.96 -1.11 20.55
C ALA A 15 20.40 -1.47 21.97
N LEU A 16 19.50 -2.02 22.80
CA LEU A 16 19.82 -2.49 24.14
C LEU A 16 20.78 -3.68 24.13
N ILE A 17 20.55 -4.65 23.24
CA ILE A 17 21.44 -5.80 23.07
C ILE A 17 22.82 -5.33 22.63
N LEU A 18 22.90 -4.44 21.63
CA LEU A 18 24.18 -3.86 21.17
C LEU A 18 24.86 -3.04 22.26
N TYR A 19 24.11 -2.27 23.05
CA TYR A 19 24.65 -1.49 24.16
C TYR A 19 25.22 -2.38 25.26
N PHE A 20 24.49 -3.43 25.66
CA PHE A 20 24.95 -4.34 26.70
C PHE A 20 26.16 -5.17 26.24
N TYR A 21 26.15 -5.57 24.97
CA TYR A 21 27.26 -6.30 24.33
C TYR A 21 28.50 -5.41 24.20
N ALA A 22 28.34 -4.18 23.70
CA ALA A 22 29.41 -3.20 23.66
C ALA A 22 29.95 -2.89 25.07
N ASN A 23 29.10 -2.79 26.09
CA ASN A 23 29.54 -2.47 27.44
C ASN A 23 30.25 -3.67 28.13
N GLN A 24 29.89 -4.91 27.82
CA GLN A 24 30.61 -6.10 28.28
C GLN A 24 31.95 -6.27 27.56
N GLU A 25 31.99 -6.14 26.24
CA GLU A 25 33.24 -6.28 25.48
C GLU A 25 34.20 -5.11 25.69
N LEU A 26 33.71 -3.87 25.80
CA LEU A 26 34.55 -2.73 26.15
C LEU A 26 35.05 -2.88 27.60
N GLY A 27 34.21 -3.31 28.54
CA GLY A 27 34.58 -3.48 29.95
C GLY A 27 35.70 -4.49 30.18
N ASP A 28 35.62 -5.65 29.55
CA ASP A 28 36.65 -6.69 29.67
C ASP A 28 37.87 -6.42 28.76
N SER A 29 37.67 -5.83 27.58
CA SER A 29 38.77 -5.51 26.65
C SER A 29 39.63 -4.32 27.10
N PHE A 30 39.10 -3.37 27.87
CA PHE A 30 39.90 -2.28 28.45
C PHE A 30 40.75 -2.75 29.64
N TYR A 31 40.37 -3.82 30.34
CA TYR A 31 41.14 -4.33 31.48
C TYR A 31 42.34 -5.19 31.06
N ASP A 32 42.31 -5.78 29.86
CA ASP A 32 43.42 -6.56 29.27
C ASP A 32 44.20 -5.78 28.19
N ALA A 33 43.95 -4.46 28.08
CA ALA A 33 44.60 -3.55 27.13
C ALA A 33 46.03 -3.15 27.53
N HIS A 34 46.82 -4.12 28.00
CA HIS A 34 48.28 -3.94 28.04
C HIS A 34 49.06 -4.99 27.26
N ILE A 35 48.44 -6.08 26.76
CA ILE A 35 49.18 -7.09 26.01
C ILE A 35 48.33 -7.66 24.87
N THR A 36 48.74 -7.31 23.65
CA THR A 36 48.46 -7.99 22.37
C THR A 36 47.37 -7.36 21.49
N ILE A 37 47.86 -6.63 20.49
CA ILE A 37 47.28 -6.52 19.15
C ILE A 37 46.94 -7.93 18.65
N ARG A 38 45.72 -8.41 18.89
CA ARG A 38 45.18 -9.63 18.27
C ARG A 38 43.76 -9.37 17.78
N ARG A 39 43.69 -9.29 16.45
CA ARG A 39 42.55 -9.61 15.60
C ARG A 39 41.24 -8.89 15.92
N VAL A 40 41.11 -7.71 15.32
CA VAL A 40 39.82 -7.04 15.06
C VAL A 40 38.79 -8.00 14.43
N SER A 41 39.23 -9.07 13.74
CA SER A 41 38.36 -10.12 13.19
C SER A 41 37.57 -10.89 14.24
N ASP A 42 38.11 -11.07 15.45
CA ASP A 42 37.45 -11.84 16.52
C ASP A 42 36.35 -11.00 17.19
N LEU A 43 36.49 -9.68 17.20
CA LEU A 43 35.43 -8.73 17.58
C LEU A 43 34.36 -8.56 16.49
N LEU A 44 34.73 -8.67 15.21
CA LEU A 44 33.78 -8.45 14.11
C LEU A 44 32.75 -9.57 13.99
N TRP A 45 33.14 -10.82 14.23
CA TRP A 45 32.26 -11.97 14.04
C TRP A 45 30.98 -11.93 14.88
N PRO A 46 31.02 -11.67 16.21
CA PRO A 46 29.80 -11.59 17.02
C PRO A 46 28.96 -10.35 16.70
N VAL A 47 29.57 -9.21 16.37
CA VAL A 47 28.83 -7.99 15.98
C VAL A 47 28.06 -8.23 14.68
N VAL A 48 28.69 -8.86 13.68
CA VAL A 48 28.04 -9.20 12.41
C VAL A 48 26.95 -10.25 12.62
N ALA A 49 27.18 -11.27 13.47
CA ALA A 49 26.18 -12.28 13.80
C ALA A 49 24.95 -11.67 14.50
N ALA A 50 25.16 -10.79 15.49
CA ALA A 50 24.09 -10.10 16.20
C ALA A 50 23.30 -9.15 15.27
N GLY A 51 24.00 -8.35 14.45
CA GLY A 51 23.37 -7.47 13.47
C GLY A 51 22.56 -8.24 12.42
N SER A 52 23.08 -9.38 11.96
CA SER A 52 22.39 -10.28 11.02
C SER A 52 21.13 -10.87 11.65
N LEU A 53 21.19 -11.32 12.90
CA LEU A 53 20.06 -11.87 13.62
C LEU A 53 18.95 -10.83 13.81
N VAL A 54 19.31 -9.60 14.21
CA VAL A 54 18.35 -8.48 14.34
C VAL A 54 17.71 -8.16 13.00
N SER A 55 18.51 -8.04 11.94
CA SER A 55 18.01 -7.73 10.59
C SER A 55 17.06 -8.82 10.10
N LEU A 56 17.41 -10.09 10.31
CA LEU A 56 16.58 -11.25 9.96
C LEU A 56 15.24 -11.23 10.70
N LEU A 57 15.26 -11.02 12.02
CA LEU A 57 14.06 -10.98 12.84
C LEU A 57 13.15 -9.80 12.46
N SER A 58 13.74 -8.62 12.26
CA SER A 58 13.00 -7.42 11.84
C SER A 58 12.37 -7.61 10.47
N GLY A 59 13.14 -8.13 9.49
CA GLY A 59 12.65 -8.44 8.16
C GLY A 59 11.54 -9.48 8.15
N MET A 60 11.68 -10.55 8.94
CA MET A 60 10.65 -11.58 9.10
C MET A 60 9.34 -11.00 9.66
N LEU A 61 9.45 -10.12 10.65
CA LEU A 61 8.31 -9.46 11.26
C LEU A 61 7.58 -8.58 10.23
N LEU A 62 8.32 -7.74 9.51
CA LEU A 62 7.77 -6.90 8.45
C LEU A 62 7.08 -7.75 7.36
N ALA A 63 7.73 -8.83 6.92
CA ALA A 63 7.21 -9.71 5.89
C ALA A 63 5.89 -10.40 6.26
N VAL A 64 5.67 -10.73 7.54
CA VAL A 64 4.42 -11.33 8.01
C VAL A 64 3.32 -10.27 8.20
N PHE A 65 3.66 -9.10 8.74
CA PHE A 65 2.66 -8.09 9.11
C PHE A 65 2.18 -7.21 7.96
N LEU A 66 3.03 -6.90 6.97
CA LEU A 66 2.67 -6.03 5.84
C LEU A 66 1.53 -6.63 4.98
N PRO A 67 1.63 -7.88 4.49
CA PRO A 67 0.63 -8.45 3.60
C PRO A 67 -0.74 -8.57 4.26
N GLN A 68 -0.80 -8.98 5.53
CA GLN A 68 -2.06 -9.20 6.25
C GLN A 68 -2.91 -7.93 6.37
N LYS A 69 -2.28 -6.75 6.47
CA LYS A 69 -3.00 -5.48 6.58
C LYS A 69 -3.52 -4.93 5.26
N ILE A 70 -2.90 -5.32 4.16
CA ILE A 70 -3.26 -4.84 2.82
C ILE A 70 -4.26 -5.82 2.16
N ALA A 71 -4.10 -7.12 2.39
CA ALA A 71 -4.92 -8.16 1.77
C ALA A 71 -6.43 -7.99 2.05
N GLY A 72 -6.81 -7.68 3.29
CA GLY A 72 -8.23 -7.50 3.66
C GLY A 72 -8.91 -6.35 2.91
N PRO A 73 -8.36 -5.12 2.98
CA PRO A 73 -8.85 -3.98 2.21
C PRO A 73 -8.89 -4.25 0.69
N ILE A 74 -7.86 -4.87 0.13
CA ILE A 74 -7.83 -5.22 -1.31
C ILE A 74 -8.95 -6.18 -1.67
N PHE A 75 -9.12 -7.26 -0.91
CA PHE A 75 -10.17 -8.24 -1.17
C PHE A 75 -11.56 -7.61 -1.15
N ARG A 76 -11.80 -6.65 -0.23
CA ARG A 76 -13.07 -5.95 -0.18
C ARG A 76 -13.30 -5.01 -1.37
N ILE A 77 -12.26 -4.30 -1.81
CA ILE A 77 -12.32 -3.49 -3.04
C ILE A 77 -12.66 -4.39 -4.24
N GLU A 78 -12.03 -5.56 -4.34
CA GLU A 78 -12.29 -6.52 -5.42
C GLU A 78 -13.74 -7.00 -5.41
N GLU A 79 -14.26 -7.36 -4.23
CA GLU A 79 -15.65 -7.82 -4.09
C GLU A 79 -16.65 -6.72 -4.48
N ASP A 80 -16.41 -5.48 -4.04
CA ASP A 80 -17.25 -4.33 -4.39
C ASP A 80 -17.14 -3.97 -5.89
N LEU A 81 -16.00 -4.24 -6.53
CA LEU A 81 -15.78 -4.02 -7.97
C LEU A 81 -16.52 -5.04 -8.85
N LYS A 82 -16.83 -6.24 -8.37
CA LYS A 82 -17.56 -7.26 -9.16
C LYS A 82 -18.92 -6.77 -9.69
N PRO A 83 -19.83 -6.20 -8.88
CA PRO A 83 -21.10 -5.67 -9.39
C PRO A 83 -20.89 -4.46 -10.31
N ILE A 84 -19.88 -3.61 -10.05
CA ILE A 84 -19.53 -2.48 -10.93
C ILE A 84 -19.11 -2.98 -12.31
N GLY A 85 -18.30 -4.04 -12.36
CA GLY A 85 -17.92 -4.71 -13.61
C GLY A 85 -19.10 -5.34 -14.36
N LYS A 86 -20.23 -5.60 -13.68
CA LYS A 86 -21.49 -6.05 -14.30
C LYS A 86 -22.38 -4.89 -14.77
N GLY A 87 -21.96 -3.64 -14.58
CA GLY A 87 -22.69 -2.44 -15.01
C GLY A 87 -23.50 -1.76 -13.91
N ASP A 88 -23.45 -2.23 -12.66
CA ASP A 88 -24.09 -1.56 -11.54
C ASP A 88 -23.20 -0.43 -10.99
N LEU A 89 -23.38 0.77 -11.53
CA LEU A 89 -22.67 1.99 -11.11
C LEU A 89 -23.32 2.68 -9.91
N THR A 90 -24.24 2.01 -9.20
CA THR A 90 -24.85 2.54 -7.96
C THR A 90 -24.09 2.14 -6.71
N VAL A 91 -23.26 1.10 -6.81
CA VAL A 91 -22.44 0.58 -5.72
C VAL A 91 -21.31 1.55 -5.38
N LYS A 92 -21.01 1.67 -4.08
CA LYS A 92 -19.91 2.48 -3.55
C LYS A 92 -18.97 1.61 -2.72
N ILE A 93 -17.69 1.70 -3.03
CA ILE A 93 -16.63 0.98 -2.31
C ILE A 93 -16.40 1.67 -0.97
N SER A 94 -16.52 0.95 0.16
CA SER A 94 -16.27 1.52 1.49
C SER A 94 -15.35 0.65 2.35
N LEU A 95 -14.25 1.27 2.79
CA LEU A 95 -13.25 0.67 3.66
C LEU A 95 -13.43 1.17 5.09
N ARG A 96 -12.85 0.45 6.07
CA ARG A 96 -12.89 0.86 7.47
C ARG A 96 -11.98 2.08 7.69
N ALA A 97 -12.31 2.89 8.70
CA ALA A 97 -11.60 4.11 9.06
C ALA A 97 -10.07 3.93 9.28
N GLU A 98 -9.65 2.72 9.66
CA GLU A 98 -8.24 2.39 9.93
C GLU A 98 -7.51 1.76 8.73
N ASP A 99 -8.20 1.51 7.62
CA ASP A 99 -7.61 0.86 6.45
C ASP A 99 -6.73 1.84 5.65
N PRO A 100 -5.50 1.44 5.27
CA PRO A 100 -4.55 2.33 4.59
C PRO A 100 -4.94 2.68 3.15
N LEU A 101 -5.92 1.99 2.56
CA LEU A 101 -6.33 2.14 1.15
C LEU A 101 -7.57 3.02 0.95
N GLN A 102 -7.98 3.80 1.96
CA GLN A 102 -9.15 4.68 1.84
C GLN A 102 -9.05 5.68 0.70
N ASP A 103 -7.90 6.33 0.52
CA ASP A 103 -7.70 7.28 -0.57
C ASP A 103 -7.83 6.61 -1.95
N PHE A 104 -7.41 5.34 -2.04
CA PHE A 104 -7.55 4.56 -3.26
C PHE A 104 -9.02 4.21 -3.54
N ALA A 105 -9.76 3.75 -2.54
CA ALA A 105 -11.21 3.53 -2.67
C ALA A 105 -11.97 4.82 -3.00
N ALA A 106 -11.57 5.96 -2.43
CA ALA A 106 -12.17 7.26 -2.74
C ALA A 106 -11.97 7.66 -4.21
N ARG A 107 -10.76 7.46 -4.75
CA ARG A 107 -10.45 7.69 -6.16
C ARG A 107 -11.26 6.78 -7.07
N ILE A 108 -11.37 5.49 -6.74
CA ILE A 108 -12.18 4.54 -7.51
C ILE A 108 -13.66 4.99 -7.54
N ASN A 109 -14.22 5.36 -6.39
CA ASN A 109 -15.60 5.87 -6.31
C ASN A 109 -15.82 7.13 -7.15
N ALA A 110 -14.84 8.05 -7.19
CA ALA A 110 -14.92 9.22 -8.06
C ALA A 110 -14.96 8.82 -9.54
N THR A 111 -14.11 7.86 -9.96
CA THR A 111 -14.13 7.35 -11.34
C THR A 111 -15.44 6.65 -11.69
N ILE A 112 -16.01 5.86 -10.78
CA ILE A 112 -17.33 5.22 -10.98
C ILE A 112 -18.42 6.28 -11.11
N GLY A 113 -18.37 7.33 -10.30
CA GLY A 113 -19.29 8.47 -10.38
C GLY A 113 -19.22 9.18 -11.73
N ASP A 114 -18.01 9.48 -12.21
CA ASP A 114 -17.80 10.09 -13.53
C ASP A 114 -18.30 9.19 -14.66
N LEU A 115 -18.05 7.89 -14.56
CA LEU A 115 -18.55 6.91 -15.52
C LEU A 115 -20.08 6.87 -15.52
N ARG A 116 -20.71 6.88 -14.35
CA ARG A 116 -22.17 6.93 -14.21
C ARG A 116 -22.76 8.16 -14.88
N VAL A 117 -22.19 9.34 -14.64
CA VAL A 117 -22.66 10.59 -15.25
C VAL A 117 -22.57 10.52 -16.78
N ARG A 118 -21.48 9.95 -17.32
CA ARG A 118 -21.31 9.77 -18.77
C ARG A 118 -22.33 8.79 -19.35
N VAL A 119 -22.55 7.65 -18.70
CA VAL A 119 -23.54 6.65 -19.12
C VAL A 119 -24.95 7.24 -19.12
N LEU A 120 -25.32 7.99 -18.06
CA LEU A 120 -26.60 8.67 -18.00
C LEU A 120 -26.78 9.69 -19.12
N ARG A 121 -25.74 10.48 -19.45
CA ARG A 121 -25.79 11.43 -20.58
C ARG A 121 -26.05 10.73 -21.92
N ILE A 122 -25.43 9.58 -22.12
CA ILE A 122 -25.65 8.78 -23.34
C ILE A 122 -27.09 8.26 -23.36
N GLN A 123 -27.59 7.73 -22.24
CA GLN A 123 -28.95 7.22 -22.12
C GLN A 123 -30.02 8.31 -22.34
N ASP A 124 -29.83 9.50 -21.76
CA ASP A 124 -30.69 10.67 -21.99
C ASP A 124 -30.63 11.12 -23.45
N GLY A 125 -29.46 11.03 -24.08
CA GLY A 125 -29.27 11.31 -25.50
C GLY A 125 -30.10 10.39 -26.40
N TYR A 126 -30.17 9.09 -26.08
CA TYR A 126 -30.99 8.09 -26.77
C TYR A 126 -32.49 8.25 -26.50
N LEU A 127 -32.90 8.49 -25.26
CA LEU A 127 -34.31 8.73 -24.93
C LEU A 127 -34.85 10.03 -25.55
N GLY A 128 -33.98 11.02 -25.78
CA GLY A 128 -34.29 12.23 -26.54
C GLY A 128 -34.22 12.07 -28.07
N GLU A 129 -33.90 10.89 -28.62
CA GLU A 129 -34.01 10.60 -30.06
C GLU A 129 -35.41 10.11 -30.45
N ASP A 130 -36.18 9.55 -29.52
CA ASP A 130 -37.55 9.07 -29.79
C ASP A 130 -38.57 10.21 -29.98
N GLN A 131 -38.22 11.46 -29.67
CA GLN A 131 -39.11 12.62 -29.84
C GLN A 131 -38.70 13.65 -30.92
N GLU A 132 -37.50 13.60 -31.48
CA GLU A 132 -37.07 14.58 -32.51
C GLU A 132 -36.29 13.94 -33.67
N GLY A 133 -37.03 13.49 -34.68
CA GLY A 133 -36.54 12.92 -35.94
C GLY A 133 -35.77 13.88 -36.87
N ALA A 134 -35.14 14.95 -36.38
CA ALA A 134 -34.41 15.92 -37.20
C ALA A 134 -32.94 16.18 -36.78
N GLY A 135 -32.49 15.72 -35.60
CA GLY A 135 -31.16 16.05 -35.04
C GLY A 135 -30.12 14.91 -35.02
N ALA A 136 -30.47 13.71 -35.50
CA ALA A 136 -29.69 12.48 -35.32
C ALA A 136 -28.27 12.52 -35.92
N GLY A 137 -28.04 13.35 -36.94
CA GLY A 137 -26.72 13.51 -37.56
C GLY A 137 -25.70 14.27 -36.69
N GLU A 138 -26.17 15.21 -35.88
CA GLU A 138 -25.30 16.08 -35.07
C GLU A 138 -24.94 15.42 -33.73
N LYS A 139 -25.91 14.74 -33.10
CA LYS A 139 -25.71 13.94 -31.88
C LYS A 139 -24.72 12.80 -32.11
N ARG A 140 -24.81 12.09 -33.25
CA ARG A 140 -23.85 11.05 -33.66
C ARG A 140 -22.43 11.57 -33.86
N LYS A 141 -22.27 12.78 -34.43
CA LYS A 141 -20.94 13.40 -34.59
C LYS A 141 -20.30 13.75 -33.25
N ARG A 142 -21.08 14.29 -32.30
CA ARG A 142 -20.60 14.59 -30.94
C ARG A 142 -20.21 13.32 -30.17
N ALA A 143 -21.02 12.27 -30.25
CA ALA A 143 -20.68 10.99 -29.62
C ALA A 143 -19.40 10.38 -30.23
N ALA A 144 -19.22 10.49 -31.54
CA ALA A 144 -18.00 10.03 -32.22
C ALA A 144 -16.76 10.88 -31.88
N GLU A 145 -16.91 12.19 -31.61
CA GLU A 145 -15.82 13.04 -31.13
C GLU A 145 -15.42 12.72 -29.69
N GLU A 146 -16.39 12.50 -28.79
CA GLU A 146 -16.07 12.07 -27.41
C GLU A 146 -15.39 10.69 -27.41
N LEU A 147 -15.80 9.76 -28.28
CA LEU A 147 -15.13 8.48 -28.47
C LEU A 147 -13.70 8.61 -29.03
N LYS A 148 -13.43 9.59 -29.90
CA LYS A 148 -12.06 9.88 -30.40
C LYS A 148 -11.17 10.56 -29.36
N SER A 149 -11.75 11.21 -28.35
CA SER A 149 -10.99 11.81 -27.24
C SER A 149 -10.42 10.76 -26.29
N PHE A 150 -10.94 9.53 -26.34
CA PHE A 150 -10.33 8.39 -25.66
C PHE A 150 -9.07 7.96 -26.40
N LYS A 151 -7.92 8.12 -25.74
CA LYS A 151 -6.67 7.48 -26.14
C LYS A 151 -6.75 6.01 -25.72
N THR A 152 -6.88 5.12 -26.69
CA THR A 152 -6.56 3.69 -26.53
C THR A 152 -5.05 3.48 -26.47
#